data_AF-A0A841GVL2-F1
#
_entry.id   AF-A0A841GVL2-F1
#
_cell.length_a   1.000
_cell.length_b   1.000
_cell.length_c   1.000
_cell.angle_alpha   90.00
_cell.angle_beta   90.00
_cell.angle_gamma   90.00
#
_symmetry.space_group_name_H-M   'P 1'
#
loop_
_entity.id
_entity.type
_entity.pdbx_description
1 polymer ?
#
loop_
_entity_poly.entity_id
_entity_poly.type
_entity_poly.pdbx_seq_one_letter_code
_entity_poly.pdbx_strand_id
1 'polypeptide(L)'
;MANPRKPVARPKGRAVNTGKALEQEVFDTLNKMVSTGSLPLDPRSCLVRLNPSYYSQIRKEEIIFDVSIEATIPGAESPFLLWIWECKDYSSAVPVRVVEEFSKKLDQIGGHGTKGTIITRGAYQKSAINVAESSRMGLARLLPEGQVDWVIQRSLPGNMRLSVIPETYTALTTTEFVAQNQNFYGFTAAGRTMAGLSLEDFIRLSVEEWQVEGDQST
;
A
#
# COMPACT_ATOMS: atom_id res chain seq x y z
N MET A 1 -16.49 20.68 58.18
CA MET A 1 -15.62 19.62 57.62
C MET A 1 -15.62 19.78 56.10
N ALA A 2 -14.49 20.17 55.51
CA ALA A 2 -14.35 20.36 54.06
C ALA A 2 -14.02 19.03 53.39
N ASN A 3 -14.77 18.68 52.35
CA ASN A 3 -14.59 17.45 51.58
C ASN A 3 -13.34 17.58 50.67
N PRO A 4 -12.33 16.69 50.74
CA PRO A 4 -11.15 16.82 49.90
C PRO A 4 -11.49 16.46 48.46
N ARG A 5 -11.23 17.39 47.53
CA ARG A 5 -11.38 17.16 46.09
C ARG A 5 -10.39 16.07 45.66
N LYS A 6 -10.91 14.98 45.09
CA LYS A 6 -10.08 13.94 44.46
C LYS A 6 -9.27 14.55 43.30
N PRO A 7 -8.00 14.14 43.13
CA PRO A 7 -7.19 14.60 42.00
C PRO A 7 -7.77 14.08 40.69
N VAL A 8 -8.01 14.99 39.75
CA VAL A 8 -8.41 14.67 38.37
C VAL A 8 -7.19 14.06 37.68
N ALA A 9 -7.34 12.83 37.17
CA ALA A 9 -6.28 12.16 36.43
C ALA A 9 -5.94 12.96 35.16
N ARG A 10 -4.65 13.23 34.94
CA ARG A 10 -4.16 13.83 33.70
C ARG A 10 -4.46 12.88 32.52
N PRO A 11 -4.86 13.41 31.34
CA PRO A 11 -5.04 12.57 30.16
C PRO A 11 -3.71 11.86 29.83
N LYS A 12 -3.78 10.55 29.54
CA LYS A 12 -2.65 9.79 29.02
C LYS A 12 -2.14 10.49 27.75
N GLY A 13 -0.83 10.68 27.65
CA GLY A 13 -0.20 11.30 26.48
C GLY A 13 -0.61 10.61 25.18
N ARG A 14 -0.69 11.39 24.09
CA ARG A 14 -1.01 10.90 22.73
C ARG A 14 -0.09 9.72 22.41
N ALA A 15 -0.67 8.55 22.08
CA ALA A 15 0.09 7.40 21.65
C ALA A 15 0.97 7.79 20.45
N VAL A 16 2.26 7.46 20.51
CA VAL A 16 3.20 7.72 19.42
C VAL A 16 2.82 6.79 18.27
N ASN A 17 2.61 7.33 17.07
CA ASN A 17 2.39 6.50 15.89
C ASN A 17 3.71 5.82 15.51
N THR A 18 3.73 4.48 15.57
CA THR A 18 4.92 3.67 15.25
C THR A 18 4.88 3.06 13.86
N GLY A 19 3.85 3.32 13.04
CA GLY A 19 3.69 2.70 11.70
C GLY A 19 3.17 1.26 11.70
N LYS A 20 3.50 0.47 12.74
CA LYS A 20 3.12 -0.94 12.92
C LYS A 20 1.65 -1.29 12.66
N ALA A 21 0.72 -0.38 12.96
CA ALA A 21 -0.70 -0.64 12.71
C ALA A 21 -1.03 -0.69 11.22
N LEU A 22 -0.35 0.10 10.38
CA LEU A 22 -0.50 0.03 8.93
C LEU A 22 0.18 -1.23 8.37
N GLU A 23 1.37 -1.55 8.87
CA GLU A 23 2.11 -2.78 8.47
C GLU A 23 1.26 -4.03 8.73
N GLN A 24 0.65 -4.11 9.92
CA GLN A 24 -0.21 -5.23 10.30
C GLN A 24 -1.48 -5.31 9.43
N GLU A 25 -2.14 -4.17 9.17
CA GLU A 25 -3.34 -4.13 8.31
C GLU A 25 -3.04 -4.62 6.89
N VAL A 26 -1.91 -4.21 6.33
CA VAL A 26 -1.45 -4.65 5.00
C VAL A 26 -1.13 -6.14 5.01
N PHE A 27 -0.37 -6.61 6.00
CA PHE A 27 -0.05 -8.03 6.16
C PHE A 27 -1.30 -8.89 6.29
N ASP A 28 -2.24 -8.51 7.16
CA ASP A 28 -3.47 -9.27 7.40
C ASP A 28 -4.32 -9.35 6.13
N THR A 29 -4.41 -8.25 5.37
CA THR A 29 -5.14 -8.20 4.10
C THR A 29 -4.49 -9.13 3.06
N LEU A 30 -3.18 -9.03 2.85
CA LEU A 30 -2.46 -9.88 1.89
C LEU A 30 -2.54 -11.35 2.28
N ASN A 31 -2.32 -11.67 3.56
CA ASN A 31 -2.35 -13.03 4.08
C ASN A 31 -3.75 -13.64 3.97
N LYS A 32 -4.81 -12.87 4.25
CA LYS A 32 -6.19 -13.29 4.01
C LYS A 32 -6.39 -13.61 2.53
N MET A 33 -6.06 -12.69 1.62
CA MET A 33 -6.28 -12.89 0.19
C MET A 33 -5.51 -14.09 -0.39
N VAL A 34 -4.27 -14.31 0.05
CA VAL A 34 -3.49 -15.50 -0.34
C VAL A 34 -4.13 -16.76 0.22
N SER A 35 -4.44 -16.81 1.51
CA SER A 35 -4.99 -18.02 2.16
C SER A 35 -6.39 -18.40 1.66
N THR A 36 -7.21 -17.43 1.22
CA THR A 36 -8.53 -17.68 0.64
C THR A 36 -8.51 -17.98 -0.86
N GLY A 37 -7.34 -17.93 -1.52
CA GLY A 37 -7.23 -18.11 -2.98
C GLY A 37 -7.89 -16.97 -3.77
N SER A 38 -7.96 -15.78 -3.19
CA SER A 38 -8.53 -14.59 -3.83
C SER A 38 -7.56 -13.88 -4.79
N LEU A 39 -6.30 -14.30 -4.78
CA LEU A 39 -5.30 -13.93 -5.78
C LEU A 39 -5.11 -15.07 -6.80
N PRO A 40 -4.74 -14.77 -8.05
CA PRO A 40 -4.40 -15.79 -9.05
C PRO A 40 -3.00 -16.37 -8.78
N LEU A 41 -2.74 -16.75 -7.53
CA LEU A 41 -1.52 -17.35 -7.01
C LEU A 41 -1.93 -18.59 -6.20
N ASP A 42 -1.20 -19.70 -6.34
CA ASP A 42 -1.47 -20.90 -5.55
C ASP A 42 -1.11 -20.65 -4.08
N PRO A 43 -2.08 -20.74 -3.14
CA PRO A 43 -1.82 -20.50 -1.72
C PRO A 43 -0.73 -21.41 -1.13
N ARG A 44 -0.51 -22.59 -1.70
CA ARG A 44 0.52 -23.55 -1.27
C ARG A 44 1.93 -23.15 -1.70
N SER A 45 2.01 -22.29 -2.70
CA SER A 45 3.24 -21.77 -3.30
C SER A 45 3.53 -20.33 -2.88
N CYS A 46 2.71 -19.74 -2.02
CA CYS A 46 2.84 -18.36 -1.59
C CYS A 46 3.06 -18.23 -0.09
N LEU A 47 3.97 -17.35 0.29
CA LEU A 47 4.21 -16.97 1.66
C LEU A 47 4.06 -15.46 1.81
N VAL A 48 3.25 -15.03 2.78
CA VAL A 48 3.18 -13.62 3.20
C VAL A 48 4.01 -13.47 4.46
N ARG A 49 4.91 -12.49 4.49
CA ARG A 49 5.77 -12.23 5.66
C ARG A 49 5.65 -10.80 6.13
N LEU A 50 5.63 -10.62 7.44
CA LEU A 50 5.78 -9.34 8.11
C LEU A 50 7.23 -9.16 8.51
N ASN A 51 7.81 -7.99 8.25
CA ASN A 51 9.22 -7.67 8.48
C ASN A 51 10.23 -8.66 7.83
N PRO A 52 10.05 -9.07 6.55
CA PRO A 52 11.00 -9.94 5.88
C PRO A 52 12.37 -9.27 5.71
N SER A 53 13.42 -10.10 5.70
CA SER A 53 14.80 -9.70 5.55
C SER A 53 15.38 -10.34 4.30
N TYR A 54 16.06 -9.55 3.46
CA TYR A 54 16.74 -10.03 2.27
C TYR A 54 18.16 -9.51 2.18
N TYR A 55 19.09 -10.41 1.91
CA TYR A 55 20.50 -10.07 1.79
C TYR A 55 20.78 -9.22 0.54
N SER A 56 21.37 -8.04 0.74
CA SER A 56 21.87 -7.19 -0.35
C SER A 56 23.34 -7.46 -0.61
N GLN A 57 23.65 -7.92 -1.83
CA GLN A 57 25.04 -8.14 -2.23
C GLN A 57 25.88 -6.86 -2.27
N ILE A 58 25.23 -5.71 -2.50
CA ILE A 58 25.88 -4.40 -2.54
C ILE A 58 26.18 -3.89 -1.14
N ARG A 59 25.24 -4.05 -0.20
CA ARG A 59 25.43 -3.60 1.20
C ARG A 59 26.25 -4.58 2.03
N LYS A 60 26.34 -5.84 1.60
CA LYS A 60 26.85 -6.96 2.41
C LYS A 60 26.12 -7.08 3.75
N GLU A 61 24.84 -6.72 3.74
CA GLU A 61 23.96 -6.69 4.88
C GLU A 61 22.52 -6.98 4.44
N GLU A 62 21.70 -7.35 5.41
CA GLU A 62 20.27 -7.54 5.26
C GLU A 62 19.52 -6.22 5.07
N ILE A 63 18.52 -6.23 4.18
CA ILE A 63 17.52 -5.17 4.06
C ILE A 63 16.20 -5.70 4.60
N ILE A 64 15.68 -5.04 5.63
CA ILE A 64 14.37 -5.33 6.21
C ILE A 64 13.33 -4.46 5.51
N PHE A 65 12.23 -5.08 5.07
CA PHE A 65 11.07 -4.42 4.49
C PHE A 65 9.84 -4.67 5.37
N ASP A 66 8.76 -3.93 5.14
CA ASP A 66 7.60 -4.01 6.03
C ASP A 66 6.76 -5.27 5.77
N VAL A 67 6.40 -5.57 4.53
CA VAL A 67 5.63 -6.78 4.17
C VAL A 67 6.08 -7.35 2.81
N SER A 68 6.06 -8.68 2.65
CA SER A 68 6.25 -9.34 1.34
C SER A 68 5.16 -10.34 1.02
N ILE A 69 4.89 -10.53 -0.28
CA ILE A 69 4.40 -11.78 -0.86
C ILE A 69 5.57 -12.42 -1.62
N GLU A 70 5.86 -13.67 -1.30
CA GLU A 70 6.84 -14.51 -2.00
C GLU A 70 6.10 -15.66 -2.67
N ALA A 71 6.18 -15.77 -4.00
CA ALA A 71 5.64 -16.90 -4.73
C ALA A 71 6.76 -17.77 -5.32
N THR A 72 6.70 -19.07 -5.06
CA THR A 72 7.76 -20.02 -5.38
C THR A 72 7.19 -21.25 -6.08
N ILE A 73 7.87 -21.72 -7.13
CA ILE A 73 7.52 -22.98 -7.79
C ILE A 73 8.01 -24.13 -6.89
N PRO A 74 7.22 -25.20 -6.68
CA PRO A 74 7.68 -26.34 -5.90
C PRO A 74 9.06 -26.86 -6.37
N GLY A 75 10.02 -26.91 -5.44
CA GLY A 75 11.39 -27.34 -5.71
C GLY A 75 12.36 -26.23 -6.15
N ALA A 76 11.90 -24.99 -6.36
CA ALA A 76 12.78 -23.86 -6.61
C ALA A 76 13.42 -23.34 -5.31
N GLU A 77 14.68 -22.89 -5.39
CA GLU A 77 15.41 -22.31 -4.26
C GLU A 77 15.06 -20.83 -4.01
N SER A 78 14.50 -20.15 -5.01
CA SER A 78 14.16 -18.73 -4.95
C SER A 78 12.74 -18.47 -5.49
N PRO A 79 12.07 -17.42 -4.98
CA PRO A 79 10.76 -17.02 -5.47
C PRO A 79 10.85 -16.50 -6.91
N PHE A 80 9.85 -16.83 -7.73
CA PHE A 80 9.70 -16.27 -9.09
C PHE A 80 9.02 -14.90 -9.06
N LEU A 81 8.23 -14.61 -8.03
CA LEU A 81 7.61 -13.31 -7.76
C LEU A 81 7.94 -12.90 -6.34
N LEU A 82 8.50 -11.71 -6.21
CA LEU A 82 8.73 -11.05 -4.93
C LEU A 82 8.00 -9.71 -4.92
N TRP A 83 6.88 -9.62 -4.22
CA TRP A 83 6.13 -8.37 -4.11
C TRP A 83 6.34 -7.76 -2.73
N ILE A 84 7.09 -6.67 -2.70
CA ILE A 84 7.46 -5.96 -1.49
C ILE A 84 6.56 -4.74 -1.29
N TRP A 85 6.12 -4.57 -0.05
CA TRP A 85 5.30 -3.45 0.40
C TRP A 85 6.04 -2.62 1.44
N GLU A 86 6.11 -1.31 1.20
CA GLU A 86 6.61 -0.31 2.14
C GLU A 86 5.43 0.48 2.71
N CYS A 87 5.29 0.51 4.03
CA CYS A 87 4.21 1.14 4.77
C CYS A 87 4.70 2.46 5.38
N LYS A 88 4.10 3.58 4.96
CA LYS A 88 4.43 4.91 5.49
C LYS A 88 3.23 5.53 6.19
N ASP A 89 3.24 5.55 7.52
CA ASP A 89 2.17 6.16 8.32
C ASP A 89 2.59 7.52 8.92
N TYR A 90 2.98 8.44 8.04
CA TYR A 90 3.39 9.79 8.42
C TYR A 90 2.23 10.77 8.34
N SER A 91 2.22 11.78 9.23
CA SER A 91 1.31 12.93 9.10
C SER A 91 1.71 13.86 7.95
N SER A 92 2.98 13.84 7.56
CA SER A 92 3.51 14.59 6.41
C SER A 92 3.45 13.78 5.13
N ALA A 93 3.40 14.46 3.99
CA ALA A 93 3.43 13.79 2.70
C ALA A 93 4.72 12.96 2.51
N VAL A 94 4.58 11.76 1.93
CA VAL A 94 5.68 10.86 1.57
C VAL A 94 6.60 11.57 0.58
N PRO A 95 7.88 11.79 0.92
CA PRO A 95 8.80 12.52 0.07
C PRO A 95 9.34 11.67 -1.08
N VAL A 96 9.73 12.32 -2.18
CA VAL A 96 10.34 11.66 -3.36
C VAL A 96 11.47 10.72 -2.98
N ARG A 97 12.33 11.18 -2.05
CA ARG A 97 13.49 10.42 -1.57
C ARG A 97 13.11 9.02 -1.05
N VAL A 98 11.95 8.88 -0.40
CA VAL A 98 11.50 7.57 0.11
C VAL A 98 11.17 6.63 -1.04
N VAL A 99 10.55 7.15 -2.10
CA VAL A 99 10.24 6.38 -3.31
C VAL A 99 11.51 5.96 -4.04
N GLU A 100 12.46 6.88 -4.21
CA GLU A 100 13.77 6.57 -4.82
C GLU A 100 14.59 5.58 -4.00
N GLU A 101 14.61 5.74 -2.68
CA GLU A 101 15.31 4.82 -1.78
C GLU A 101 14.69 3.43 -1.83
N PHE A 102 13.36 3.34 -1.82
CA PHE A 102 12.65 2.07 -1.92
C PHE A 102 12.94 1.38 -3.27
N SER A 103 12.80 2.09 -4.40
CA SER A 103 13.15 1.56 -5.72
C SER A 103 14.58 0.99 -5.74
N LYS A 104 15.57 1.73 -5.21
CA LYS A 104 16.96 1.26 -5.14
C LYS A 104 17.15 0.06 -4.21
N LYS A 105 16.34 -0.09 -3.16
CA LYS A 105 16.38 -1.27 -2.29
C LYS A 105 15.84 -2.49 -3.02
N LEU A 106 14.77 -2.35 -3.81
CA LEU A 106 14.22 -3.44 -4.63
C LEU A 106 15.25 -3.95 -5.64
N ASP A 107 15.95 -3.05 -6.32
CA ASP A 107 17.03 -3.39 -7.27
C ASP A 107 18.18 -4.19 -6.63
N GLN A 108 18.36 -4.09 -5.30
CA GLN A 108 19.41 -4.79 -4.58
C GLN A 108 19.05 -6.21 -4.16
N ILE A 109 17.75 -6.53 -4.07
CA ILE A 109 17.27 -7.79 -3.49
C ILE A 109 16.62 -8.74 -4.50
N GLY A 110 16.34 -8.29 -5.73
CA GLY A 110 15.86 -9.22 -6.75
C GLY A 110 16.02 -8.76 -8.19
N GLY A 111 15.85 -9.72 -9.10
CA GLY A 111 15.83 -9.52 -10.55
C GLY A 111 14.41 -9.21 -11.08
N HIS A 112 14.15 -9.53 -12.34
CA HIS A 112 12.94 -9.15 -13.09
C HIS A 112 11.56 -9.49 -12.45
N GLY A 113 11.51 -10.37 -11.45
CA GLY A 113 10.29 -10.76 -10.72
C GLY A 113 9.96 -9.91 -9.49
N THR A 114 10.76 -8.89 -9.15
CA THR A 114 10.50 -8.04 -7.98
C THR A 114 9.54 -6.91 -8.32
N LYS A 115 8.47 -6.77 -7.54
CA LYS A 115 7.46 -5.71 -7.65
C LYS A 115 7.41 -4.92 -6.35
N GLY A 116 7.24 -3.61 -6.45
CA GLY A 116 7.21 -2.70 -5.32
C GLY A 116 5.87 -1.99 -5.17
N THR A 117 5.39 -1.85 -3.94
CA THR A 117 4.26 -0.96 -3.62
C THR A 117 4.54 -0.16 -2.37
N ILE A 118 4.29 1.14 -2.41
CA ILE A 118 4.29 1.97 -1.20
C ILE A 118 2.85 2.26 -0.83
N ILE A 119 2.46 1.98 0.40
CA ILE A 119 1.16 2.33 0.94
C ILE A 119 1.29 3.32 2.10
N THR A 120 0.37 4.29 2.18
CA THR A 120 0.37 5.31 3.21
C THR A 120 -1.03 5.68 3.69
N ARG A 121 -1.14 6.25 4.89
CA ARG A 121 -2.36 6.98 5.31
C ARG A 121 -2.28 8.50 5.07
N GLY A 122 -1.08 9.01 4.79
CA GLY A 122 -0.83 10.41 4.44
C GLY A 122 -0.88 10.65 2.93
N ALA A 123 -0.51 11.86 2.50
CA ALA A 123 -0.37 12.17 1.06
C ALA A 123 1.00 11.77 0.50
N TYR A 124 1.17 11.84 -0.81
CA TYR A 124 2.45 11.80 -1.53
C TYR A 124 2.84 13.18 -2.02
N GLN A 125 4.14 13.45 -2.11
CA GLN A 125 4.60 14.58 -2.93
C GLN A 125 4.29 14.32 -4.41
N LYS A 126 3.96 15.38 -5.16
CA LYS A 126 3.64 15.26 -6.59
C LYS A 126 4.75 14.56 -7.40
N SER A 127 6.00 14.94 -7.13
CA SER A 127 7.18 14.33 -7.77
C SER A 127 7.41 12.89 -7.34
N ALA A 128 6.90 12.46 -6.18
CA ALA A 128 7.00 11.07 -5.73
C ALA A 128 6.14 10.14 -6.61
N ILE A 129 4.99 10.64 -7.09
CA ILE A 129 4.15 9.92 -8.05
C ILE A 129 4.88 9.71 -9.37
N ASN A 130 5.48 10.77 -9.93
CA ASN A 130 6.22 10.68 -11.19
C ASN A 130 7.39 9.68 -11.10
N VAL A 131 8.12 9.67 -9.98
CA VAL A 131 9.20 8.70 -9.77
C VAL A 131 8.64 7.27 -9.68
N ALA A 132 7.57 7.05 -8.91
CA ALA A 132 6.96 5.73 -8.80
C ALA A 132 6.47 5.20 -10.15
N GLU A 133 5.86 6.05 -10.98
CA GLU A 133 5.45 5.72 -12.35
C GLU A 133 6.66 5.32 -13.21
N SER A 134 7.74 6.12 -13.19
CA SER A 134 8.95 5.82 -13.95
C SER A 134 9.65 4.53 -13.51
N SER A 135 9.55 4.19 -12.22
CA SER A 135 10.11 2.98 -11.61
C SER A 135 9.14 1.80 -11.61
N ARG A 136 7.96 1.91 -12.24
CA ARG A 136 6.93 0.85 -12.27
C ARG A 136 6.54 0.34 -10.88
N MET A 137 6.38 1.25 -9.92
CA MET A 137 5.96 0.94 -8.56
C MET A 137 4.51 1.34 -8.32
N GLY A 138 3.80 0.51 -7.55
CA GLY A 138 2.47 0.85 -7.06
C GLY A 138 2.53 1.89 -5.94
N LEU A 139 1.57 2.81 -5.93
CA LEU A 139 1.30 3.70 -4.80
C LEU A 139 -0.14 3.52 -4.33
N ALA A 140 -0.35 3.46 -3.03
CA ALA A 140 -1.67 3.30 -2.44
C ALA A 140 -1.85 4.24 -1.25
N ARG A 141 -3.00 4.90 -1.17
CA ARG A 141 -3.39 5.71 -0.04
C ARG A 141 -4.68 5.16 0.57
N LEU A 142 -4.59 4.81 1.85
CA LEU A 142 -5.73 4.45 2.69
C LEU A 142 -6.08 5.64 3.58
N LEU A 143 -7.19 6.31 3.28
CA LEU A 143 -7.65 7.45 4.05
C LEU A 143 -8.11 7.01 5.45
N PRO A 144 -7.68 7.72 6.52
CA PRO A 144 -8.20 7.49 7.85
C PRO A 144 -9.69 7.85 7.91
N GLU A 145 -10.41 7.28 8.89
CA GLU A 145 -11.88 7.49 9.03
C GLU A 145 -12.30 8.97 9.04
N GLY A 146 -11.47 9.86 9.60
CA GLY A 146 -11.73 11.30 9.64
C GLY A 146 -11.59 12.04 8.30
N GLN A 147 -11.18 11.34 7.23
CA GLN A 147 -11.05 11.87 5.87
C GLN A 147 -12.07 11.27 4.90
N VAL A 148 -13.12 10.64 5.42
CA VAL A 148 -14.17 10.02 4.60
C VAL A 148 -15.54 10.49 5.07
N ASP A 149 -16.23 11.23 4.20
CA ASP A 149 -17.62 11.59 4.39
C ASP A 149 -18.53 10.51 3.81
N TRP A 150 -19.20 9.77 4.70
CA TRP A 150 -20.21 8.77 4.34
C TRP A 150 -21.55 9.45 4.11
N VAL A 151 -21.79 9.87 2.87
CA VAL A 151 -23.02 10.55 2.46
C VAL A 151 -23.94 9.54 1.77
N ILE A 152 -25.05 9.19 2.44
CA ILE A 152 -26.14 8.45 1.81
C ILE A 152 -26.91 9.41 0.90
N GLN A 153 -26.53 9.44 -0.38
CA GLN A 153 -27.27 10.22 -1.37
C GLN A 153 -28.52 9.44 -1.79
N ARG A 154 -29.70 9.89 -1.37
CA ARG A 154 -30.97 9.44 -1.96
C ARG A 154 -31.13 10.14 -3.31
N SER A 155 -30.49 9.63 -4.35
CA SER A 155 -30.67 10.11 -5.73
C SER A 155 -31.73 9.28 -6.44
N LEU A 156 -32.70 9.97 -7.06
CA LEU A 156 -33.47 9.43 -8.18
C LEU A 156 -32.49 9.02 -9.31
N PRO A 157 -32.82 8.02 -10.13
CA PRO A 157 -31.87 7.42 -11.07
C PRO A 157 -31.44 8.45 -12.12
N GLY A 158 -30.20 8.91 -12.03
CA GLY A 158 -29.62 9.85 -12.99
C GLY A 158 -28.29 10.40 -12.54
N ASN A 159 -27.23 9.99 -13.23
CA ASN A 159 -25.86 10.52 -13.21
C ASN A 159 -24.94 10.03 -12.08
N MET A 160 -24.47 8.79 -12.21
CA MET A 160 -23.21 8.34 -11.63
C MET A 160 -22.07 9.10 -12.35
N ARG A 161 -21.37 10.01 -11.65
CA ARG A 161 -20.22 10.74 -12.22
C ARG A 161 -18.98 9.84 -12.18
N LEU A 162 -18.58 9.34 -13.35
CA LEU A 162 -17.25 8.80 -13.59
C LEU A 162 -16.31 9.96 -13.97
N SER A 163 -15.59 10.53 -13.00
CA SER A 163 -14.41 11.35 -13.26
C SER A 163 -13.25 10.87 -12.40
N VAL A 164 -12.74 9.68 -12.73
CA VAL A 164 -11.87 8.86 -11.87
C VAL A 164 -10.41 9.39 -11.79
N ILE A 165 -9.89 10.00 -12.86
CA ILE A 165 -8.45 10.32 -12.97
C ILE A 165 -8.03 11.59 -12.19
N PRO A 166 -8.71 12.76 -12.33
CA PRO A 166 -8.31 13.95 -11.58
C PRO A 166 -8.47 13.76 -10.07
N GLU A 167 -9.53 13.05 -9.67
CA GLU A 167 -9.82 12.80 -8.26
C GLU A 167 -8.75 11.92 -7.61
N THR A 168 -8.32 10.84 -8.27
CA THR A 168 -7.27 9.96 -7.73
C THR A 168 -5.95 10.71 -7.52
N TYR A 169 -5.52 11.52 -8.49
CA TYR A 169 -4.28 12.29 -8.34
C TYR A 169 -4.39 13.33 -7.20
N THR A 170 -5.52 14.01 -7.10
CA THR A 170 -5.78 14.95 -6.00
C THR A 170 -5.80 14.22 -4.65
N ALA A 171 -6.47 13.08 -4.57
CA ALA A 171 -6.54 12.24 -3.38
C ALA A 171 -5.17 11.72 -2.96
N LEU A 172 -4.29 11.34 -3.89
CA LEU A 172 -2.94 10.90 -3.56
C LEU A 172 -2.04 12.05 -3.09
N THR A 173 -2.26 13.30 -3.52
CA THR A 173 -1.31 14.41 -3.30
C THR A 173 -1.74 15.45 -2.28
N THR A 174 -3.00 15.47 -1.86
CA THR A 174 -3.56 16.50 -0.97
C THR A 174 -3.74 15.96 0.44
N THR A 175 -2.98 16.48 1.42
CA THR A 175 -3.01 15.96 2.82
C THR A 175 -4.42 15.99 3.41
N GLU A 176 -5.12 17.12 3.31
CA GLU A 176 -6.48 17.33 3.86
C GLU A 176 -7.60 16.92 2.89
N PHE A 177 -7.32 15.98 1.98
CA PHE A 177 -8.33 15.48 1.07
C PHE A 177 -9.42 14.73 1.85
N VAL A 178 -10.68 15.05 1.56
CA VAL A 178 -11.84 14.35 2.11
C VAL A 178 -12.55 13.64 0.97
N ALA A 179 -12.64 12.32 1.06
CA ALA A 179 -13.30 11.48 0.10
C ALA A 179 -14.79 11.33 0.42
N GLN A 180 -15.60 11.03 -0.60
CA GLN A 180 -17.01 10.67 -0.41
C GLN A 180 -17.20 9.17 -0.63
N ASN A 181 -17.73 8.48 0.38
CA ASN A 181 -18.12 7.06 0.30
C ASN A 181 -17.01 6.07 -0.11
N GLN A 182 -15.75 6.45 0.01
CA GLN A 182 -14.59 5.61 -0.31
C GLN A 182 -13.41 6.03 0.56
N ASN A 183 -12.55 5.08 0.91
CA ASN A 183 -11.38 5.34 1.75
C ASN A 183 -10.06 4.95 1.09
N PHE A 184 -10.08 4.52 -0.17
CA PHE A 184 -8.89 4.00 -0.83
C PHE A 184 -8.71 4.60 -2.22
N TYR A 185 -7.47 4.99 -2.50
CA TYR A 185 -7.01 5.50 -3.79
C TYR A 185 -5.68 4.84 -4.13
N GLY A 186 -5.50 4.48 -5.39
CA GLY A 186 -4.31 3.75 -5.82
C GLY A 186 -3.83 4.12 -7.20
N PHE A 187 -2.57 3.79 -7.44
CA PHE A 187 -1.90 3.85 -8.72
C PHE A 187 -1.10 2.56 -8.84
N THR A 188 -1.39 1.73 -9.85
CA THR A 188 -0.72 0.45 -10.03
C THR A 188 0.63 0.63 -10.74
N ALA A 189 1.47 -0.40 -10.69
CA ALA A 189 2.76 -0.42 -11.39
C ALA A 189 2.64 -0.20 -12.92
N ALA A 190 1.50 -0.57 -13.53
CA ALA A 190 1.24 -0.35 -14.96
C ALA A 190 0.67 1.05 -15.28
N GLY A 191 0.53 1.93 -14.28
CA GLY A 191 0.05 3.29 -14.50
C GLY A 191 -1.46 3.47 -14.39
N ARG A 192 -2.21 2.44 -13.99
CA ARG A 192 -3.67 2.56 -13.83
C ARG A 192 -4.01 3.23 -12.50
N THR A 193 -4.85 4.27 -12.58
CA THR A 193 -5.39 4.96 -11.41
C THR A 193 -6.65 4.25 -10.93
N MET A 194 -6.81 4.18 -9.61
CA MET A 194 -7.91 3.49 -8.94
C MET A 194 -8.56 4.42 -7.92
N ALA A 195 -9.86 4.65 -8.10
CA ALA A 195 -10.75 5.24 -7.10
C ALA A 195 -12.01 4.37 -7.00
N GLY A 196 -12.58 4.29 -5.80
CA GLY A 196 -13.84 3.61 -5.51
C GLY A 196 -13.69 2.13 -5.27
N LEU A 197 -12.45 1.68 -5.04
CA LEU A 197 -12.06 0.28 -4.93
C LEU A 197 -11.38 0.05 -3.60
N SER A 198 -11.41 -1.19 -3.10
CA SER A 198 -10.75 -1.56 -1.84
C SER A 198 -9.25 -1.83 -2.03
N LEU A 199 -8.51 -1.93 -0.93
CA LEU A 199 -7.13 -2.46 -0.95
C LEU A 199 -7.10 -3.87 -1.59
N GLU A 200 -8.09 -4.71 -1.32
CA GLU A 200 -8.19 -6.05 -1.92
C GLU A 200 -8.33 -5.98 -3.46
N ASP A 201 -9.13 -5.04 -3.97
CA ASP A 201 -9.26 -4.82 -5.41
C ASP A 201 -7.96 -4.32 -6.05
N PHE A 202 -7.26 -3.40 -5.39
CA PHE A 202 -5.94 -2.94 -5.83
C PHE A 202 -4.93 -4.08 -5.92
N ILE A 203 -4.89 -4.95 -4.90
CA ILE A 203 -3.98 -6.08 -4.88
C ILE A 203 -4.30 -7.03 -6.04
N ARG A 204 -5.58 -7.40 -6.20
CA ARG A 204 -6.03 -8.30 -7.26
C ARG A 204 -5.68 -7.76 -8.65
N LEU A 205 -6.07 -6.52 -8.94
CA LEU A 205 -5.82 -5.91 -10.24
C LEU A 205 -4.32 -5.83 -10.53
N SER A 206 -3.49 -5.47 -9.56
CA SER A 206 -2.02 -5.39 -9.74
C SER A 206 -1.42 -6.72 -10.22
N VAL A 207 -1.88 -7.85 -9.68
CA VAL A 207 -1.40 -9.18 -10.12
C VAL A 207 -1.90 -9.51 -11.53
N GLU A 208 -3.16 -9.18 -11.85
CA GLU A 208 -3.71 -9.38 -13.19
C GLU A 208 -2.92 -8.61 -14.26
N GLU A 209 -2.42 -7.40 -13.97
CA GLU A 209 -1.63 -6.63 -14.94
C GLU A 209 -0.31 -7.30 -15.28
N TRP A 210 0.36 -7.90 -14.29
CA TRP A 210 1.66 -8.53 -14.50
C TRP A 210 1.59 -9.81 -15.32
N GLN A 211 0.45 -10.51 -15.27
CA GLN A 211 0.20 -11.66 -16.15
C GLN A 211 0.11 -11.23 -17.61
N VAL A 212 -0.51 -10.07 -17.89
CA VAL A 212 -0.61 -9.52 -19.25
C VAL A 212 0.74 -8.99 -19.76
N GLU A 213 1.56 -8.40 -18.89
CA GLU A 213 2.92 -7.96 -19.27
C GLU A 213 3.82 -9.13 -19.70
N GLY A 214 3.66 -10.31 -19.09
CA GLY A 214 4.42 -11.52 -19.46
C GLY A 214 4.10 -12.03 -20.86
N ASP A 215 2.82 -12.01 -21.26
CA ASP A 215 2.34 -12.54 -22.54
C ASP A 215 2.72 -11.68 -23.77
N GLN A 216 3.06 -10.40 -23.57
CA GLN A 216 3.44 -9.48 -24.66
C GLN A 216 4.95 -9.53 -24.98
N SER A 217 5.71 -10.41 -24.32
CA SER A 217 7.16 -10.53 -24.45
C SER A 217 7.65 -11.78 -25.18
N THR A 218 6.73 -12.57 -25.76
CA THR A 218 7.00 -13.76 -26.59
C THR A 218 6.81 -13.52 -28.08
#